data_AF-A0A4Y7SRM8-F1
#
_entry.id   AF-A0A4Y7SRM8-F1
#
_cell.length_a   1.000
_cell.length_b   1.000
_cell.length_c   1.000
_cell.angle_alpha   90.00
_cell.angle_beta   90.00
_cell.angle_gamma   90.00
#
_symmetry.space_group_name_H-M   'P 1'
#
loop_
_entity.id
_entity.type
_entity.pdbx_description
1 polymer ?
#
loop_
_entity_poly.entity_id
_entity_poly.type
_entity_poly.pdbx_seq_one_letter_code
_entity_poly.pdbx_strand_id
1 'polypeptide(L)'
;MSAAQPPAADISRAYRFKVASGQNQVVIFGLPNVLDNSSIRVEGRGNATIQDVTGFSGNRSTRSLQRPPKLEELEDEKEEVKLSLDRYLESRTEVKPTSESLSSNVLPLVDDYNSASEKYDKKALERKRLALSNSVTVDRQRLMKATVGVFAEAETEVELLLKYAVTGASWSALYDIRANTETKESPVEIVYKASITQSTGEDWTDIPVTLETATPTFGLSLPVLGTWNLSVYKPPPPLPHSEYKKSKSLKPGAARFLRSRKASAEEESEEDDDMGFGTVRRGAFASVTSQGNVNATFRVPGLISIPSDGVSHNVTIVSLKPEARLAWMTVPSVDTKVHLTTRITNSSEYTLLPGSSSVYVDGSFISKSSVPLVSPQESFTCALGLDPSIRITNPPPRGILTKTSSTSYTQRISVYNTKSMPIDNVKVLARIPVSQDAQITVKLISPSLPSPSSASQSGTGGSVTSPSTSSIKDFASKIGNGAKQATKVAEGAHVGKDGKVQWVCALEAQMKVDLTLHWEVSAAKEVVVIGL
;
A
#
# COMPACT_ATOMS: atom_id res chain seq x y z
N MET A 1 25.14 9.77 -5.22
CA MET A 1 23.69 9.57 -5.24
C MET A 1 23.40 8.51 -6.29
N SER A 2 23.05 7.29 -5.90
CA SER A 2 22.63 6.25 -6.83
C SER A 2 21.21 6.60 -7.29
N ALA A 3 21.02 6.96 -8.56
CA ALA A 3 19.71 7.21 -9.11
C ALA A 3 18.94 5.87 -9.13
N ALA A 4 17.90 5.76 -8.30
CA ALA A 4 16.92 4.71 -8.49
C ALA A 4 16.33 4.88 -9.90
N GLN A 5 16.39 3.83 -10.71
CA GLN A 5 15.85 3.85 -12.07
C GLN A 5 14.36 4.21 -12.00
N PRO A 6 13.85 5.08 -12.90
CA PRO A 6 12.46 5.51 -12.85
C PRO A 6 11.50 4.33 -13.06
N PRO A 7 10.28 4.43 -12.52
CA PRO A 7 9.24 3.43 -12.70
C PRO A 7 9.04 3.05 -14.17
N ALA A 8 9.13 1.75 -14.45
CA ALA A 8 9.06 1.17 -15.78
C ALA A 8 8.23 -0.12 -15.79
N ALA A 9 7.69 -0.46 -16.96
CA ALA A 9 6.99 -1.72 -17.21
C ALA A 9 7.50 -2.37 -18.50
N ASP A 10 7.60 -3.70 -18.50
CA ASP A 10 7.89 -4.49 -19.69
C ASP A 10 6.59 -4.94 -20.34
N ILE A 11 6.40 -4.58 -21.60
CA ILE A 11 5.20 -4.89 -22.38
C ILE A 11 5.54 -5.96 -23.40
N SER A 12 4.66 -6.95 -23.53
CA SER A 12 4.73 -7.99 -24.55
C SER A 12 3.44 -7.99 -25.37
N ARG A 13 3.52 -7.64 -26.65
CA ARG A 13 2.39 -7.69 -27.59
C ARG A 13 2.53 -8.88 -28.52
N ALA A 14 1.48 -9.70 -28.60
CA ALA A 14 1.42 -10.84 -29.51
C ALA A 14 0.52 -10.52 -30.71
N TYR A 15 1.02 -10.76 -31.91
CA TYR A 15 0.32 -10.55 -33.17
C TYR A 15 0.27 -11.86 -33.96
N ARG A 16 -0.92 -12.25 -34.42
CA ARG A 16 -1.09 -13.38 -35.35
C ARG A 16 -1.56 -12.88 -36.70
N PHE A 17 -0.86 -13.26 -37.76
CA PHE A 17 -1.17 -12.86 -39.13
C PHE A 17 -0.59 -13.85 -40.15
N LYS A 18 -1.11 -13.79 -41.37
CA LYS A 18 -0.61 -14.58 -42.50
C LYS A 18 0.48 -13.80 -43.25
N VAL A 19 1.53 -14.51 -43.65
CA VAL A 19 2.62 -13.99 -44.49
C VAL A 19 2.61 -14.71 -45.83
N ALA A 20 2.89 -13.97 -46.90
CA ALA A 20 3.03 -14.54 -48.24
C ALA A 20 4.42 -15.19 -48.41
N SER A 21 4.55 -16.07 -49.39
CA SER A 21 5.87 -16.58 -49.81
C SER A 21 6.77 -15.42 -50.26
N GLY A 22 8.02 -15.42 -49.80
CA GLY A 22 9.01 -14.37 -50.08
C GLY A 22 9.12 -13.34 -48.96
N GLN A 23 9.47 -12.11 -49.33
CA GLN A 23 9.73 -11.02 -48.39
C GLN A 23 8.45 -10.27 -48.04
N ASN A 24 8.19 -10.15 -46.74
CA ASN A 24 7.05 -9.46 -46.17
C ASN A 24 7.55 -8.32 -45.28
N GLN A 25 6.77 -7.25 -45.19
CA GLN A 25 7.04 -6.13 -44.31
C GLN A 25 5.86 -5.93 -43.36
N VAL A 26 6.11 -6.08 -42.07
CA VAL A 26 5.11 -5.93 -41.01
C VAL A 26 5.33 -4.58 -40.35
N VAL A 27 4.32 -3.72 -40.37
CA VAL A 27 4.37 -2.40 -39.73
C VAL A 27 3.44 -2.39 -38.52
N ILE A 28 4.00 -2.15 -37.35
CA ILE A 28 3.28 -2.07 -36.08
C ILE A 28 3.10 -0.60 -35.73
N PHE A 29 1.83 -0.18 -35.60
CA PHE A 29 1.45 1.20 -35.26
C PHE A 29 1.05 1.31 -33.79
N GLY A 30 1.01 2.55 -33.28
CA GLY A 30 0.51 2.86 -31.95
C GLY A 30 1.44 2.43 -30.83
N LEU A 31 2.75 2.56 -31.02
CA LEU A 31 3.72 2.32 -29.96
C LEU A 31 3.85 3.59 -29.08
N PRO A 32 3.95 3.44 -27.75
CA PRO A 32 4.13 4.54 -26.83
C PRO A 32 5.32 5.45 -27.19
N ASN A 33 5.16 6.76 -27.00
CA ASN A 33 6.28 7.71 -27.16
C ASN A 33 7.30 7.62 -26.00
N VAL A 34 6.92 6.98 -24.90
CA VAL A 34 7.75 6.72 -23.71
C VAL A 34 8.45 5.35 -23.75
N LEU A 35 8.37 4.68 -24.90
CA LEU A 35 9.06 3.42 -25.15
C LEU A 35 10.58 3.64 -25.17
N ASP A 36 11.33 2.76 -24.53
CA ASP A 36 12.79 2.74 -24.63
C ASP A 36 13.22 1.97 -25.89
N ASN A 37 13.71 2.70 -26.90
CA ASN A 37 14.15 2.11 -28.16
C ASN A 37 15.24 1.03 -27.99
N SER A 38 16.04 1.07 -26.93
CA SER A 38 17.11 0.08 -26.68
C SER A 38 16.60 -1.26 -26.12
N SER A 39 15.39 -1.24 -25.53
CA SER A 39 14.75 -2.41 -24.91
C SER A 39 14.02 -3.33 -25.88
N ILE A 40 13.82 -2.88 -27.13
CA ILE A 40 12.95 -3.57 -28.08
C ILE A 40 13.53 -4.92 -28.48
N ARG A 41 12.70 -5.96 -28.42
CA ARG A 41 13.00 -7.32 -28.88
C ARG A 41 11.82 -7.83 -29.70
N VAL A 42 12.11 -8.58 -30.76
CA VAL A 42 11.08 -9.23 -31.59
C VAL A 42 11.38 -10.72 -31.62
N GLU A 43 10.40 -11.53 -31.24
CA GLU A 43 10.45 -12.98 -31.30
C GLU A 43 9.39 -13.45 -32.31
N GLY A 44 9.79 -14.35 -33.22
CA GLY A 44 8.89 -14.96 -34.20
C GLY A 44 8.63 -16.42 -33.85
N ARG A 45 7.38 -16.87 -33.99
CA ARG A 45 6.97 -18.27 -33.89
C ARG A 45 6.22 -18.66 -35.16
N GLY A 46 6.64 -19.74 -35.81
CA GLY A 46 6.09 -20.20 -37.09
C GLY A 46 7.17 -20.47 -38.13
N ASN A 47 6.76 -20.84 -39.34
CA ASN A 47 7.68 -21.18 -40.44
C ASN A 47 8.08 -19.94 -41.26
N ALA A 48 8.63 -18.93 -40.56
CA ALA A 48 9.13 -17.70 -41.17
C ALA A 48 10.30 -17.14 -40.35
N THR A 49 11.20 -16.42 -41.02
CA THR A 49 12.44 -15.88 -40.45
C THR A 49 12.35 -14.35 -40.37
N ILE A 50 12.70 -13.78 -39.22
CA ILE A 50 12.84 -12.32 -39.07
C ILE A 50 14.17 -11.91 -39.69
N GLN A 51 14.12 -11.02 -40.69
CA GLN A 51 15.32 -10.53 -41.39
C GLN A 51 15.88 -9.27 -40.75
N ASP A 52 15.02 -8.31 -40.42
CA ASP A 52 15.42 -7.01 -39.92
C ASP A 52 14.32 -6.37 -39.07
N VAL A 53 14.71 -5.52 -38.12
CA VAL A 53 13.82 -4.71 -37.30
C VAL A 53 14.27 -3.26 -37.42
N THR A 54 13.57 -2.49 -38.25
CA THR A 54 13.93 -1.11 -38.59
C THR A 54 12.82 -0.10 -38.26
N GLY A 55 13.25 1.12 -37.93
CA GLY A 55 12.40 2.30 -37.84
C GLY A 55 11.56 2.40 -36.59
N PHE A 56 12.09 3.12 -35.58
CA PHE A 56 11.33 3.68 -34.46
C PHE A 56 11.33 5.20 -34.63
N SER A 57 10.54 5.67 -35.60
CA SER A 57 10.42 7.09 -35.91
C SER A 57 9.05 7.56 -35.45
N GLY A 58 9.05 8.43 -34.45
CA GLY A 58 7.92 9.29 -34.14
C GLY A 58 8.39 10.72 -34.23
N ASN A 59 7.55 11.55 -34.83
CA ASN A 59 7.82 12.97 -34.96
C ASN A 59 7.83 13.56 -33.54
N ARG A 60 8.99 13.94 -33.03
CA ARG A 60 9.20 14.42 -31.65
C ARG A 60 8.61 15.84 -31.50
N SER A 61 7.29 15.98 -31.62
CA SER A 61 6.59 17.21 -31.29
C SER A 61 6.30 17.20 -29.79
N THR A 62 7.07 17.98 -29.05
CA THR A 62 6.89 18.23 -27.63
C THR A 62 5.60 19.02 -27.40
N ARG A 63 4.46 18.33 -27.27
CA ARG A 63 3.24 18.93 -26.72
C ARG A 63 2.46 17.89 -25.92
N SER A 64 2.51 18.07 -24.60
CA SER A 64 1.72 17.44 -23.52
C SER A 64 1.51 15.91 -23.56
N LEU A 65 1.95 15.24 -22.50
CA LEU A 65 1.80 13.82 -22.14
C LEU A 65 0.35 13.36 -21.85
N GLN A 66 -0.65 14.06 -22.38
CA GLN A 66 -2.04 13.61 -22.37
C GLN A 66 -2.37 13.10 -23.76
N ARG A 67 -3.13 12.00 -23.84
CA ARG A 67 -3.92 11.69 -25.05
C ARG A 67 -4.57 13.03 -25.45
N PRO A 68 -4.29 13.59 -26.65
CA PRO A 68 -4.83 14.89 -26.98
C PRO A 68 -6.36 14.78 -26.81
N PRO A 69 -7.04 15.67 -26.08
CA PRO A 69 -8.48 15.55 -25.78
C PRO A 69 -9.31 15.30 -27.05
N LYS A 70 -8.80 15.80 -28.17
CA LYS A 70 -9.32 15.60 -29.51
C LYS A 70 -9.34 14.13 -29.99
N LEU A 71 -8.43 13.25 -29.58
CA LEU A 71 -8.43 11.84 -30.00
C LEU A 71 -9.46 11.02 -29.22
N GLU A 72 -9.62 11.30 -27.93
CA GLU A 72 -10.66 10.68 -27.10
C GLU A 72 -12.06 11.13 -27.56
N GLU A 73 -12.26 12.44 -27.78
CA GLU A 73 -13.48 12.98 -28.39
C GLU A 73 -13.80 12.31 -29.75
N LEU A 74 -12.77 12.02 -30.56
CA LEU A 74 -12.94 11.34 -31.85
C LEU A 74 -13.18 9.83 -31.73
N GLU A 75 -12.70 9.18 -30.68
CA GLU A 75 -12.96 7.75 -30.44
C GLU A 75 -14.38 7.55 -29.90
N ASP A 76 -14.84 8.42 -29.00
CA ASP A 76 -16.21 8.47 -28.49
C ASP A 76 -17.21 8.79 -29.60
N GLU A 77 -16.93 9.81 -30.43
CA GLU A 77 -17.79 10.15 -31.57
C GLU A 77 -17.83 9.00 -32.61
N LYS A 78 -16.74 8.23 -32.74
CA LYS A 78 -16.72 7.04 -33.60
C LYS A 78 -17.57 5.90 -33.04
N GLU A 79 -17.51 5.65 -31.73
CA GLU A 79 -18.36 4.67 -31.04
C GLU A 79 -19.84 5.06 -31.16
N GLU A 80 -20.20 6.32 -30.96
CA GLU A 80 -21.56 6.83 -31.10
C GLU A 80 -22.08 6.69 -32.53
N VAL A 81 -21.26 7.03 -33.54
CA VAL A 81 -21.59 6.85 -34.96
C VAL A 81 -21.74 5.36 -35.32
N LYS A 82 -20.99 4.48 -34.68
CA LYS A 82 -21.12 3.02 -34.88
C LYS A 82 -22.43 2.51 -34.27
N LEU A 83 -22.73 2.87 -33.03
CA LEU A 83 -23.97 2.48 -32.34
C LEU A 83 -25.22 2.99 -33.06
N SER A 84 -25.18 4.21 -33.59
CA SER A 84 -26.29 4.76 -34.39
C SER A 84 -26.44 4.02 -35.73
N LEU A 85 -25.33 3.60 -36.37
CA LEU A 85 -25.37 2.77 -37.56
C LEU A 85 -25.95 1.37 -37.27
N ASP A 86 -25.55 0.74 -36.16
CA ASP A 86 -26.04 -0.58 -35.76
C ASP A 86 -27.54 -0.53 -35.41
N ARG A 87 -27.98 0.48 -34.64
CA ARG A 87 -29.40 0.74 -34.34
C ARG A 87 -30.23 0.95 -35.63
N TYR A 88 -29.66 1.63 -36.61
CA TYR A 88 -30.28 1.81 -37.93
C TYR A 88 -30.41 0.49 -38.70
N LEU A 89 -29.43 -0.41 -38.60
CA LEU A 89 -29.50 -1.72 -39.23
C LEU A 89 -30.52 -2.65 -38.53
N GLU A 90 -30.64 -2.55 -37.20
CA GLU A 90 -31.61 -3.30 -36.40
C GLU A 90 -33.06 -2.85 -36.64
N SER A 91 -33.33 -1.54 -36.67
CA SER A 91 -34.68 -1.01 -36.94
C SER A 91 -35.24 -1.46 -38.29
N ARG A 92 -34.36 -1.69 -39.29
CA ARG A 92 -34.73 -2.25 -40.59
C ARG A 92 -35.21 -3.71 -40.53
N THR A 93 -34.76 -4.48 -39.54
CA THR A 93 -35.21 -5.87 -39.36
C THR A 93 -36.61 -5.96 -38.76
N GLU A 94 -37.04 -4.92 -38.02
CA GLU A 94 -38.33 -4.89 -37.31
C GLU A 94 -39.47 -4.19 -38.10
N VAL A 95 -39.17 -3.25 -39.00
CA VAL A 95 -40.18 -2.38 -39.67
C VAL A 95 -40.94 -3.06 -40.85
N LYS A 96 -40.69 -4.33 -41.15
CA LYS A 96 -41.36 -5.04 -42.26
C LYS A 96 -42.88 -5.34 -42.14
N PRO A 97 -43.59 -5.30 -40.99
CA PRO A 97 -44.98 -5.77 -40.96
C PRO A 97 -46.09 -4.69 -40.89
N THR A 98 -45.81 -3.39 -40.96
CA THR A 98 -46.82 -2.37 -40.55
C THR A 98 -47.18 -1.32 -41.60
N SER A 99 -47.46 -1.72 -42.86
CA SER A 99 -47.86 -0.78 -43.94
C SER A 99 -49.27 -0.99 -44.49
N GLU A 100 -50.24 -1.47 -43.69
CA GLU A 100 -51.59 -1.79 -44.19
C GLU A 100 -52.63 -0.64 -44.12
N SER A 101 -52.26 0.59 -43.74
CA SER A 101 -53.26 1.64 -43.45
C SER A 101 -53.18 2.94 -44.28
N LEU A 102 -52.37 3.03 -45.34
CA LEU A 102 -52.26 4.26 -46.16
C LEU A 102 -52.77 4.04 -47.59
N SER A 103 -53.34 5.08 -48.20
CA SER A 103 -54.00 5.00 -49.51
C SER A 103 -53.02 4.65 -50.65
N SER A 104 -53.50 3.89 -51.64
CA SER A 104 -52.72 3.27 -52.73
C SER A 104 -51.88 4.23 -53.58
N ASN A 105 -52.19 5.52 -53.57
CA ASN A 105 -51.54 6.53 -54.41
C ASN A 105 -50.48 7.36 -53.65
N VAL A 106 -50.41 7.22 -52.32
CA VAL A 106 -49.46 7.94 -51.46
C VAL A 106 -48.34 7.02 -50.98
N LEU A 107 -48.64 5.74 -50.82
CA LEU A 107 -47.68 4.69 -50.43
C LEU A 107 -46.40 4.66 -51.29
N PRO A 108 -46.46 4.64 -52.64
CA PRO A 108 -45.24 4.51 -53.45
C PRO A 108 -44.34 5.74 -53.38
N LEU A 109 -44.93 6.93 -53.25
CA LEU A 109 -44.19 8.19 -53.17
C LEU A 109 -43.53 8.37 -51.79
N VAL A 110 -44.22 7.94 -50.73
CA VAL A 110 -43.69 7.94 -49.36
C VAL A 110 -42.60 6.88 -49.22
N ASP A 111 -42.76 5.70 -49.81
CA ASP A 111 -41.72 4.65 -49.82
C ASP A 111 -40.48 5.07 -50.64
N ASP A 112 -40.66 5.73 -51.79
CA ASP A 112 -39.55 6.28 -52.57
C ASP A 112 -38.85 7.43 -51.83
N TYR A 113 -39.60 8.34 -51.19
CA TYR A 113 -39.04 9.43 -50.40
C TYR A 113 -38.29 8.92 -49.16
N ASN A 114 -38.88 7.98 -48.42
CA ASN A 114 -38.26 7.35 -47.26
C ASN A 114 -37.01 6.57 -47.70
N SER A 115 -37.09 5.72 -48.73
CA SER A 115 -35.94 4.96 -49.20
C SER A 115 -34.81 5.82 -49.78
N ALA A 116 -35.14 6.98 -50.38
CA ALA A 116 -34.16 7.95 -50.82
C ALA A 116 -33.51 8.66 -49.62
N SER A 117 -34.31 9.22 -48.71
CA SER A 117 -33.83 9.88 -47.47
C SER A 117 -32.94 8.95 -46.66
N GLU A 118 -33.35 7.70 -46.49
CA GLU A 118 -32.62 6.66 -45.76
C GLU A 118 -31.28 6.27 -46.42
N LYS A 119 -31.23 6.23 -47.76
CA LYS A 119 -29.95 6.02 -48.49
C LYS A 119 -29.00 7.18 -48.26
N TYR A 120 -29.50 8.41 -48.16
CA TYR A 120 -28.68 9.58 -47.85
C TYR A 120 -28.18 9.54 -46.41
N ASP A 121 -29.03 9.17 -45.44
CA ASP A 121 -28.67 9.09 -44.03
C ASP A 121 -27.63 7.99 -43.76
N LYS A 122 -27.79 6.80 -44.34
CA LYS A 122 -26.80 5.74 -44.26
C LYS A 122 -25.46 6.17 -44.87
N LYS A 123 -25.49 6.79 -46.05
CA LYS A 123 -24.27 7.26 -46.74
C LYS A 123 -23.60 8.40 -45.98
N ALA A 124 -24.35 9.23 -45.27
CA ALA A 124 -23.85 10.28 -44.39
C ALA A 124 -23.15 9.68 -43.16
N LEU A 125 -23.76 8.71 -42.49
CA LEU A 125 -23.18 7.97 -41.36
C LEU A 125 -21.90 7.22 -41.78
N GLU A 126 -21.90 6.53 -42.92
CA GLU A 126 -20.71 5.84 -43.43
C GLU A 126 -19.57 6.81 -43.78
N ARG A 127 -19.88 7.97 -44.39
CA ARG A 127 -18.89 9.02 -44.66
C ARG A 127 -18.31 9.59 -43.38
N LYS A 128 -19.16 9.84 -42.38
CA LYS A 128 -18.72 10.33 -41.06
C LYS A 128 -17.83 9.30 -40.38
N ARG A 129 -18.22 8.02 -40.36
CA ARG A 129 -17.40 6.90 -39.87
C ARG A 129 -16.04 6.81 -40.57
N LEU A 130 -16.01 6.94 -41.90
CA LEU A 130 -14.78 6.90 -42.69
C LEU A 130 -13.88 8.11 -42.40
N ALA A 131 -14.46 9.31 -42.30
CA ALA A 131 -13.73 10.53 -41.97
C ALA A 131 -13.12 10.47 -40.56
N LEU A 132 -13.87 10.02 -39.56
CA LEU A 132 -13.36 9.79 -38.21
C LEU A 132 -12.30 8.69 -38.18
N SER A 133 -12.51 7.58 -38.89
CA SER A 133 -11.50 6.53 -39.03
C SER A 133 -10.19 7.09 -39.59
N ASN A 134 -10.27 7.93 -40.63
CA ASN A 134 -9.09 8.58 -41.21
C ASN A 134 -8.44 9.57 -40.22
N SER A 135 -9.22 10.35 -39.48
CA SER A 135 -8.71 11.30 -38.47
C SER A 135 -8.00 10.60 -37.30
N VAL A 136 -8.60 9.52 -36.77
CA VAL A 136 -7.98 8.65 -35.76
C VAL A 136 -6.70 8.00 -36.31
N THR A 137 -6.69 7.61 -37.58
CA THR A 137 -5.49 7.05 -38.22
C THR A 137 -4.37 8.09 -38.33
N VAL A 138 -4.69 9.34 -38.67
CA VAL A 138 -3.72 10.45 -38.77
C VAL A 138 -3.17 10.84 -37.39
N ASP A 139 -3.98 10.83 -36.34
CA ASP A 139 -3.46 11.07 -34.99
C ASP A 139 -2.67 9.85 -34.45
N ARG A 140 -3.03 8.61 -34.80
CA ARG A 140 -2.19 7.42 -34.54
C ARG A 140 -0.84 7.46 -35.27
N GLN A 141 -0.73 8.15 -36.41
CA GLN A 141 0.56 8.38 -37.07
C GLN A 141 1.50 9.31 -36.27
N ARG A 142 1.02 9.98 -35.20
CA ARG A 142 1.87 10.74 -34.27
C ARG A 142 2.50 9.86 -33.19
N LEU A 143 2.12 8.58 -33.09
CA LEU A 143 2.71 7.60 -32.21
C LEU A 143 3.90 6.91 -32.88
N MET A 144 4.76 6.29 -32.09
CA MET A 144 5.89 5.51 -32.61
C MET A 144 5.36 4.34 -33.47
N LYS A 145 6.13 3.98 -34.50
CA LYS A 145 5.91 2.78 -35.31
C LYS A 145 7.15 1.90 -35.28
N ALA A 146 6.98 0.60 -35.52
CA ALA A 146 8.07 -0.36 -35.72
C ALA A 146 7.87 -1.09 -37.06
N THR A 147 8.95 -1.36 -37.78
CA THR A 147 8.90 -2.13 -39.02
C THR A 147 9.73 -3.40 -38.86
N VAL A 148 9.14 -4.55 -39.20
CA VAL A 148 9.79 -5.86 -39.11
C VAL A 148 9.76 -6.51 -40.49
N GLY A 149 10.93 -6.83 -41.03
CA GLY A 149 11.08 -7.64 -42.23
C GLY A 149 10.93 -9.11 -41.90
N VAL A 150 10.01 -9.80 -42.56
CA VAL A 150 9.72 -11.24 -42.34
C VAL A 150 9.83 -11.97 -43.67
N PHE A 151 10.58 -13.07 -43.71
CA PHE A 151 10.69 -13.93 -44.89
C PHE A 151 10.03 -15.28 -44.63
N ALA A 152 9.20 -15.74 -45.55
CA ALA A 152 8.58 -17.06 -45.47
C ALA A 152 8.82 -17.84 -46.76
N GLU A 153 9.14 -19.13 -46.67
CA GLU A 153 9.34 -19.98 -47.85
C GLU A 153 8.00 -20.36 -48.53
N ALA A 154 6.91 -20.31 -47.78
CA ALA A 154 5.56 -20.58 -48.25
C ALA A 154 4.56 -19.70 -47.48
N GLU A 155 3.34 -19.58 -48.01
CA GLU A 155 2.26 -18.88 -47.30
C GLU A 155 1.93 -19.60 -46.00
N THR A 156 2.13 -18.92 -44.87
CA THR A 156 1.95 -19.50 -43.54
C THR A 156 1.40 -18.48 -42.55
N GLU A 157 0.76 -18.97 -41.49
CA GLU A 157 0.40 -18.15 -40.34
C GLU A 157 1.57 -18.10 -39.36
N VAL A 158 1.88 -16.90 -38.88
CA VAL A 158 2.99 -16.64 -37.97
C VAL A 158 2.50 -15.84 -36.77
N GLU A 159 3.13 -16.09 -35.62
CA GLU A 159 2.94 -15.30 -34.41
C GLU A 159 4.21 -14.47 -34.16
N LEU A 160 4.04 -13.16 -34.03
CA LEU A 160 5.10 -12.21 -33.73
C LEU A 160 4.88 -11.64 -32.33
N LEU A 161 5.89 -11.77 -31.48
CA LEU A 161 5.90 -11.25 -30.13
C LEU A 161 6.86 -10.06 -30.06
N LEU A 162 6.31 -8.87 -29.90
CA LEU A 162 7.05 -7.63 -29.71
C LEU A 162 7.18 -7.34 -28.22
N LYS A 163 8.41 -7.25 -27.71
CA LYS A 163 8.70 -6.90 -26.31
C LYS A 163 9.40 -5.55 -26.23
N TYR A 164 9.01 -4.71 -25.30
CA TYR A 164 9.64 -3.40 -25.06
C TYR A 164 9.36 -2.90 -23.64
N ALA A 165 10.28 -2.10 -23.11
CA ALA A 165 10.13 -1.38 -21.86
C ALA A 165 9.52 0.00 -22.10
N VAL A 166 8.65 0.43 -21.19
CA VAL A 166 8.07 1.78 -21.16
C VAL A 166 8.33 2.44 -19.81
N THR A 167 8.53 3.76 -19.81
CA THR A 167 8.57 4.55 -18.58
C THR A 167 7.21 5.15 -18.26
N GLY A 168 6.93 5.46 -16.99
CA GLY A 168 5.66 6.08 -16.58
C GLY A 168 4.63 5.06 -16.07
N ALA A 169 5.08 3.88 -15.66
CA ALA A 169 4.28 2.86 -15.01
C ALA A 169 4.94 2.44 -13.70
N SER A 170 4.20 2.50 -12.60
CA SER A 170 4.68 2.20 -11.25
C SER A 170 3.65 1.39 -10.50
N TRP A 171 4.09 0.69 -9.45
CA TRP A 171 3.17 0.05 -8.52
C TRP A 171 3.66 0.16 -7.08
N SER A 172 2.74 0.06 -6.14
CA SER A 172 3.03 0.03 -4.70
C SER A 172 2.16 -0.99 -3.97
N ALA A 173 2.68 -1.51 -2.86
CA ALA A 173 1.95 -2.46 -2.01
C ALA A 173 0.90 -1.75 -1.16
N LEU A 174 -0.31 -2.30 -1.15
CA LEU A 174 -1.42 -1.88 -0.28
C LEU A 174 -2.00 -3.09 0.44
N TYR A 175 -2.56 -2.87 1.63
CA TYR A 175 -3.13 -3.95 2.43
C TYR A 175 -4.49 -3.56 3.00
N ASP A 176 -5.40 -4.53 3.09
CA ASP A 176 -6.50 -4.46 4.05
C ASP A 176 -6.25 -5.50 5.14
N ILE A 177 -6.18 -5.05 6.40
CA ILE A 177 -6.04 -5.92 7.57
C ILE A 177 -7.39 -5.97 8.25
N ARG A 178 -8.03 -7.14 8.27
CA ARG A 178 -9.34 -7.34 8.87
C ARG A 178 -9.20 -8.22 10.08
N ALA A 179 -9.55 -7.71 11.25
CA ALA A 179 -9.55 -8.44 12.50
C ALA A 179 -10.99 -8.72 12.96
N ASN A 180 -11.23 -9.95 13.44
CA ASN A 180 -12.47 -10.35 14.09
C ASN A 180 -12.15 -10.70 15.55
N THR A 181 -12.71 -9.97 16.50
CA THR A 181 -12.44 -10.14 17.93
C THR A 181 -13.37 -11.15 18.60
N GLU A 182 -14.36 -11.67 17.88
CA GLU A 182 -15.32 -12.67 18.33
C GLU A 182 -14.87 -14.11 18.06
N THR A 183 -13.92 -14.30 17.15
CA THR A 183 -13.42 -15.62 16.74
C THR A 183 -12.05 -15.89 17.33
N LYS A 184 -11.86 -17.08 17.93
CA LYS A 184 -10.53 -17.52 18.40
C LYS A 184 -9.68 -18.13 17.29
N GLU A 185 -10.31 -18.66 16.25
CA GLU A 185 -9.64 -19.28 15.11
C GLU A 185 -9.48 -18.28 13.97
N SER A 186 -8.25 -18.08 13.49
CA SER A 186 -7.92 -17.16 12.39
C SER A 186 -8.53 -15.76 12.54
N PRO A 187 -8.23 -15.04 13.64
CA PRO A 187 -8.87 -13.76 13.93
C PRO A 187 -8.46 -12.64 12.96
N VAL A 188 -7.51 -12.88 12.04
CA VAL A 188 -6.99 -11.87 11.12
C VAL A 188 -6.94 -12.40 9.69
N GLU A 189 -7.46 -11.60 8.76
CA GLU A 189 -7.28 -11.74 7.32
C GLU A 189 -6.47 -10.55 6.79
N ILE A 190 -5.52 -10.83 5.90
CA ILE A 190 -4.73 -9.81 5.20
C ILE A 190 -5.02 -9.94 3.71
N VAL A 191 -5.64 -8.91 3.14
CA VAL A 191 -5.81 -8.78 1.70
C VAL A 191 -4.62 -7.99 1.15
N TYR A 192 -3.72 -8.67 0.46
CA TYR A 192 -2.57 -8.04 -0.18
C TYR A 192 -2.96 -7.55 -1.58
N LYS A 193 -2.84 -6.23 -1.78
CA LYS A 193 -3.19 -5.51 -3.00
C LYS A 193 -1.98 -4.80 -3.60
N ALA A 194 -2.07 -4.50 -4.88
CA ALA A 194 -1.19 -3.56 -5.56
C ALA A 194 -2.00 -2.35 -6.03
N SER A 195 -1.47 -1.16 -5.80
CA SER A 195 -1.88 0.07 -6.47
C SER A 195 -0.97 0.26 -7.66
N ILE A 196 -1.52 0.18 -8.87
CA ILE A 196 -0.80 0.31 -10.14
C ILE A 196 -1.19 1.66 -10.76
N THR A 197 -0.19 2.44 -11.18
CA THR A 197 -0.40 3.73 -11.83
C THR A 197 0.41 3.78 -13.11
N GLN A 198 -0.23 4.20 -14.20
CA GLN A 198 0.31 4.08 -15.54
C GLN A 198 -0.14 5.27 -16.40
N SER A 199 0.81 5.90 -17.10
CA SER A 199 0.58 7.04 -18.01
C SER A 199 1.38 6.92 -19.30
N THR A 200 1.58 5.69 -19.80
CA THR A 200 2.43 5.41 -20.97
C THR A 200 1.80 5.79 -22.31
N GLY A 201 0.52 6.18 -22.33
CA GLY A 201 -0.26 6.50 -23.52
C GLY A 201 -0.91 5.29 -24.19
N GLU A 202 -0.79 4.11 -23.58
CA GLU A 202 -1.39 2.85 -24.05
C GLU A 202 -2.29 2.26 -22.97
N ASP A 203 -3.54 2.00 -23.29
CA ASP A 203 -4.43 1.28 -22.37
C ASP A 203 -4.08 -0.20 -22.38
N TRP A 204 -3.94 -0.80 -21.20
CA TRP A 204 -3.72 -2.22 -21.08
C TRP A 204 -5.05 -2.89 -20.81
N THR A 205 -5.65 -3.53 -21.80
CA THR A 205 -7.01 -4.10 -21.69
C THR A 205 -6.95 -5.63 -21.64
N ASP A 206 -7.59 -6.23 -20.64
CA ASP A 206 -7.71 -7.68 -20.44
C ASP A 206 -6.36 -8.43 -20.52
N ILE A 207 -5.34 -7.92 -19.81
CA ILE A 207 -4.00 -8.52 -19.81
C ILE A 207 -3.70 -9.29 -18.51
N PRO A 208 -2.89 -10.35 -18.57
CA PRO A 208 -2.28 -10.90 -17.38
C PRO A 208 -1.20 -9.96 -16.87
N VAL A 209 -1.22 -9.63 -15.58
CA VAL A 209 -0.23 -8.73 -14.97
C VAL A 209 0.65 -9.48 -14.00
N THR A 210 1.95 -9.25 -14.13
CA THR A 210 2.97 -9.71 -13.20
C THR A 210 3.70 -8.50 -12.64
N LEU A 211 3.74 -8.39 -11.32
CA LEU A 211 4.38 -7.30 -10.60
C LEU A 211 5.73 -7.79 -10.11
N GLU A 212 6.76 -7.00 -10.36
CA GLU A 212 8.12 -7.33 -9.94
C GLU A 212 8.68 -6.21 -9.06
N THR A 213 9.45 -6.60 -8.04
CA THR A 213 10.22 -5.67 -7.21
C THR A 213 11.66 -5.51 -7.70
N ALA A 214 12.03 -6.24 -8.75
CA ALA A 214 13.33 -6.12 -9.37
C ALA A 214 13.47 -4.74 -9.98
N THR A 215 14.49 -3.99 -9.58
CA THR A 215 15.08 -3.00 -10.48
C THR A 215 16.01 -3.76 -11.41
N PRO A 216 15.71 -3.86 -12.71
CA PRO A 216 16.65 -4.44 -13.67
C PRO A 216 17.96 -3.68 -13.57
N THR A 217 19.02 -4.33 -13.12
CA THR A 217 20.29 -3.64 -12.88
C THR A 217 21.05 -3.52 -14.20
N PHE A 218 20.74 -2.49 -14.97
CA PHE A 218 21.50 -2.16 -16.20
C PHE A 218 22.64 -1.21 -15.87
N GLY A 219 23.85 -1.48 -16.37
CA GLY A 219 24.98 -0.56 -16.24
C GLY A 219 25.61 -0.50 -14.84
N LEU A 220 25.80 -1.65 -14.18
CA LEU A 220 26.63 -1.76 -12.97
C LEU A 220 28.05 -1.25 -13.23
N SER A 221 28.31 0.00 -12.86
CA SER A 221 29.66 0.50 -12.64
C SER A 221 29.95 0.35 -11.14
N LEU A 222 31.00 -0.40 -10.83
CA LEU A 222 31.45 -0.57 -9.45
C LEU A 222 31.79 0.81 -8.87
N PRO A 223 31.26 1.19 -7.69
CA PRO A 223 31.66 2.43 -7.05
C PRO A 223 33.14 2.36 -6.71
N VAL A 224 33.92 3.33 -7.21
CA VAL A 224 35.34 3.43 -6.90
C VAL A 224 35.48 4.21 -5.59
N LEU A 225 36.18 3.63 -4.62
CA LEU A 225 36.46 4.29 -3.35
C LEU A 225 37.37 5.49 -3.60
N GLY A 226 36.84 6.70 -3.43
CA GLY A 226 37.65 7.93 -3.48
C GLY A 226 38.64 7.98 -2.31
N THR A 227 39.77 8.64 -2.49
CA THR A 227 40.74 8.85 -1.40
C THR A 227 40.12 9.70 -0.29
N TRP A 228 40.16 9.21 0.94
CA TRP A 228 39.69 9.94 2.11
C TRP A 228 40.81 10.86 2.62
N ASN A 229 40.86 12.08 2.08
CA ASN A 229 41.89 13.05 2.45
C ASN A 229 41.51 13.79 3.73
N LEU A 230 42.44 13.80 4.69
CA LEU A 230 42.36 14.66 5.88
C LEU A 230 43.08 15.97 5.57
N SER A 231 42.40 17.10 5.79
CA SER A 231 43.01 18.43 5.72
C SER A 231 42.88 19.13 7.07
N VAL A 232 43.91 19.89 7.44
CA VAL A 232 43.89 20.69 8.66
C VAL A 232 42.93 21.86 8.43
N TYR A 233 41.93 22.00 9.30
CA TYR A 233 41.01 23.14 9.28
C TYR A 233 41.79 24.44 9.44
N LYS A 234 41.80 25.26 8.39
CA LYS A 234 42.32 26.62 8.43
C LYS A 234 41.13 27.56 8.60
N PRO A 235 40.96 28.21 9.76
CA PRO A 235 39.89 29.19 9.92
C PRO A 235 40.05 30.28 8.86
N PRO A 236 38.96 30.74 8.23
CA PRO A 236 39.03 31.80 7.25
C PRO A 236 39.66 33.04 7.89
N PRO A 237 40.54 33.77 7.19
CA PRO A 237 41.09 35.00 7.71
C PRO A 237 39.94 35.96 8.07
N PRO A 238 40.05 36.69 9.19
CA PRO A 238 39.02 37.65 9.58
C PRO A 238 38.83 38.63 8.42
N LEU A 239 37.57 38.79 8.00
CA LEU A 239 37.22 39.76 6.96
C LEU A 239 37.71 41.14 7.41
N PRO A 240 38.39 41.91 6.54
CA PRO A 240 38.77 43.27 6.88
C PRO A 240 37.49 44.02 7.26
N HIS A 241 37.48 44.66 8.43
CA HIS A 241 36.42 45.56 8.83
C HIS A 241 36.29 46.63 7.74
N SER A 242 35.26 46.53 6.90
CA SER A 242 34.90 47.65 6.04
C SER A 242 34.43 48.75 6.97
N GLU A 243 35.23 49.79 7.13
CA GLU A 243 34.76 51.03 7.73
C GLU A 243 33.49 51.45 6.98
N TYR A 244 32.37 51.39 7.69
CA TYR A 244 31.07 51.80 7.19
C TYR A 244 31.09 53.31 6.96
N LYS A 245 31.61 53.74 5.81
CA LYS A 245 31.45 55.12 5.34
C LYS A 245 29.96 55.31 5.08
N LYS A 246 29.31 56.12 5.93
CA LYS A 246 27.95 56.64 5.70
C LYS A 246 27.90 57.32 4.33
N SER A 247 27.47 56.61 3.30
CA SER A 247 27.09 57.22 2.03
C SER A 247 25.66 57.73 2.13
N LYS A 248 25.50 58.98 1.71
CA LYS A 248 24.31 59.81 1.76
C LYS A 248 23.10 59.15 1.10
N SER A 249 21.96 59.38 1.72
CA SER A 249 20.59 59.19 1.23
C SER A 249 20.40 59.47 -0.27
N LEU A 250 19.75 58.55 -0.98
CA LEU A 250 18.98 58.83 -2.18
C LEU A 250 17.48 58.59 -1.91
N LYS A 251 16.69 59.51 -2.44
CA LYS A 251 15.27 59.78 -2.12
C LYS A 251 14.33 58.64 -2.53
N PRO A 252 13.17 58.49 -1.86
CA PRO A 252 12.13 57.56 -2.29
C PRO A 252 11.28 58.18 -3.41
N GLY A 253 11.16 57.48 -4.54
CA GLY A 253 10.34 57.93 -5.67
C GLY A 253 10.02 56.80 -6.64
N ALA A 254 8.74 56.42 -6.65
CA ALA A 254 7.98 55.74 -7.71
C ALA A 254 8.37 54.29 -8.11
N ALA A 255 7.50 53.33 -7.73
CA ALA A 255 6.80 52.45 -8.68
C ALA A 255 5.86 51.44 -7.95
N ARG A 256 4.60 51.83 -7.84
CA ARG A 256 3.41 51.14 -8.38
C ARG A 256 3.33 49.59 -8.41
N PHE A 257 2.26 49.11 -7.74
CA PHE A 257 1.29 48.05 -8.14
C PHE A 257 1.76 46.58 -8.29
N LEU A 258 1.28 45.69 -7.41
CA LEU A 258 0.05 44.91 -7.61
C LEU A 258 -0.33 44.16 -6.33
N ARG A 259 -1.52 44.48 -5.82
CA ARG A 259 -2.27 43.73 -4.80
C ARG A 259 -3.04 42.61 -5.50
N SER A 260 -3.13 41.45 -4.86
CA SER A 260 -4.29 40.56 -4.89
C SER A 260 -4.12 39.52 -3.80
N ARG A 261 -4.70 39.75 -2.62
CA ARG A 261 -5.98 39.17 -2.13
C ARG A 261 -5.83 37.72 -1.65
N LYS A 262 -5.79 37.60 -0.32
CA LYS A 262 -6.30 36.47 0.46
C LYS A 262 -7.73 36.16 0.02
N ALA A 263 -8.01 34.87 -0.15
CA ALA A 263 -9.34 34.31 -0.02
C ALA A 263 -9.22 33.02 0.82
N SER A 264 -10.10 32.97 1.81
CA SER A 264 -10.48 31.83 2.63
C SER A 264 -10.82 30.60 1.79
N ALA A 265 -10.43 29.42 2.25
CA ALA A 265 -10.97 28.16 1.79
C ALA A 265 -11.87 27.62 2.91
N GLU A 266 -13.16 27.61 2.61
CA GLU A 266 -14.23 27.00 3.39
C GLU A 266 -14.16 25.48 3.24
N GLU A 267 -14.49 24.81 4.33
CA GLU A 267 -14.78 23.39 4.40
C GLU A 267 -16.16 23.16 3.77
N GLU A 268 -16.23 22.27 2.78
CA GLU A 268 -17.48 21.63 2.37
C GLU A 268 -17.26 20.12 2.35
N SER A 269 -18.05 19.47 3.21
CA SER A 269 -18.30 18.05 3.31
C SER A 269 -19.38 17.67 2.31
N GLU A 270 -19.12 16.68 1.47
CA GLU A 270 -20.18 15.93 0.78
C GLU A 270 -19.95 14.43 1.01
N GLU A 271 -21.01 13.80 1.52
CA GLU A 271 -21.17 12.38 1.79
C GLU A 271 -21.62 11.62 0.53
N ASP A 272 -21.27 10.34 0.52
CA ASP A 272 -21.93 9.18 -0.12
C ASP A 272 -22.23 9.19 -1.63
N ASP A 273 -21.51 8.30 -2.33
CA ASP A 273 -22.13 7.49 -3.38
C ASP A 273 -21.64 6.02 -3.31
N ASP A 274 -22.65 5.16 -3.28
CA ASP A 274 -22.67 3.71 -3.22
C ASP A 274 -22.00 3.05 -4.44
N MET A 275 -21.04 2.16 -4.21
CA MET A 275 -20.45 1.30 -5.25
C MET A 275 -20.48 -0.18 -4.82
N GLY A 276 -21.64 -0.80 -5.08
CA GLY A 276 -21.73 -1.92 -6.02
C GLY A 276 -20.74 -3.07 -5.83
N PHE A 277 -21.20 -4.09 -5.11
CA PHE A 277 -20.53 -5.39 -4.93
C PHE A 277 -20.36 -6.12 -6.28
N GLY A 278 -19.19 -6.01 -6.91
CA GLY A 278 -18.78 -6.88 -8.02
C GLY A 278 -18.30 -8.22 -7.50
N THR A 279 -19.11 -9.27 -7.62
CA THR A 279 -18.73 -10.65 -7.30
C THR A 279 -17.62 -11.14 -8.23
N VAL A 280 -16.38 -11.19 -7.74
CA VAL A 280 -15.27 -11.85 -8.45
C VAL A 280 -15.42 -13.37 -8.30
N ARG A 281 -15.50 -14.05 -9.43
CA ARG A 281 -15.51 -15.51 -9.53
C ARG A 281 -14.25 -16.10 -8.90
N ARG A 282 -14.47 -16.98 -7.93
CA ARG A 282 -13.47 -17.80 -7.25
C ARG A 282 -12.81 -18.76 -8.25
N GLY A 283 -11.49 -18.72 -8.36
CA GLY A 283 -10.71 -19.84 -8.93
C GLY A 283 -9.54 -19.47 -9.82
N ALA A 284 -8.47 -18.90 -9.23
CA ALA A 284 -7.10 -19.10 -9.68
C ALA A 284 -6.19 -18.65 -8.54
N PHE A 285 -5.44 -19.59 -7.94
CA PHE A 285 -4.45 -19.24 -6.93
C PHE A 285 -3.26 -18.57 -7.64
N ALA A 286 -2.84 -17.41 -7.15
CA ALA A 286 -1.59 -16.79 -7.56
C ALA A 286 -0.44 -17.74 -7.19
N SER A 287 0.44 -18.05 -8.14
CA SER A 287 1.65 -18.83 -7.89
C SER A 287 2.83 -17.89 -7.69
N VAL A 288 3.56 -18.05 -6.59
CA VAL A 288 4.82 -17.35 -6.35
C VAL A 288 5.97 -18.17 -6.92
N THR A 289 6.89 -17.52 -7.63
CA THR A 289 8.19 -18.12 -7.98
C THR A 289 9.27 -17.31 -7.27
N SER A 290 9.28 -17.35 -5.95
CA SER A 290 10.29 -16.70 -5.12
C SER A 290 11.28 -17.77 -4.68
N GLN A 291 12.31 -17.97 -5.48
CA GLN A 291 13.54 -18.66 -5.06
C GLN A 291 14.69 -17.65 -5.06
N GLY A 292 14.70 -16.74 -4.08
CA GLY A 292 15.89 -15.92 -3.84
C GLY A 292 15.61 -14.56 -3.21
N ASN A 293 16.44 -14.20 -2.22
CA ASN A 293 16.42 -12.95 -1.45
C ASN A 293 16.66 -11.65 -2.26
N VAL A 294 16.49 -11.66 -3.58
CA VAL A 294 16.88 -10.52 -4.44
C VAL A 294 15.70 -9.90 -5.19
N ASN A 295 14.72 -10.67 -5.67
CA ASN A 295 13.57 -10.15 -6.43
C ASN A 295 12.29 -10.93 -6.12
N ALA A 296 11.18 -10.24 -5.83
CA ALA A 296 9.87 -10.83 -5.64
C ALA A 296 8.99 -10.61 -6.89
N THR A 297 8.35 -11.68 -7.35
CA THR A 297 7.45 -11.69 -8.52
C THR A 297 6.06 -12.12 -8.07
N PHE A 298 5.05 -11.27 -8.35
CA PHE A 298 3.65 -11.47 -7.96
C PHE A 298 2.79 -11.54 -9.21
N ARG A 299 2.13 -12.69 -9.44
CA ARG A 299 1.14 -12.81 -10.51
C ARG A 299 -0.22 -12.37 -9.99
N VAL A 300 -0.83 -11.39 -10.65
CA VAL A 300 -2.20 -10.96 -10.35
C VAL A 300 -3.17 -11.99 -10.94
N PRO A 301 -4.11 -12.55 -10.15
CA PRO A 301 -5.09 -13.49 -10.67
C PRO A 301 -6.03 -12.84 -11.70
N GLY A 302 -6.26 -13.53 -12.81
CA GLY A 302 -7.19 -13.11 -13.85
C GLY A 302 -6.57 -12.14 -14.88
N LEU A 303 -7.44 -11.62 -15.74
CA LEU A 303 -7.11 -10.56 -16.69
C LEU A 303 -7.59 -9.24 -16.09
N ILE A 304 -6.77 -8.20 -16.20
CA ILE A 304 -7.09 -6.87 -15.69
C ILE A 304 -6.93 -5.81 -16.78
N SER A 305 -7.70 -4.74 -16.64
CA SER A 305 -7.65 -3.58 -17.51
C SER A 305 -7.16 -2.37 -16.73
N ILE A 306 -6.08 -1.73 -17.19
CA ILE A 306 -5.45 -0.55 -16.59
C ILE A 306 -5.34 0.53 -17.67
N PRO A 307 -6.18 1.58 -17.62
CA PRO A 307 -6.11 2.69 -18.56
C PRO A 307 -4.86 3.54 -18.33
N SER A 308 -4.43 4.25 -19.37
CA SER A 308 -3.33 5.21 -19.31
C SER A 308 -3.78 6.60 -18.79
N ASP A 309 -4.42 6.63 -17.63
CA ASP A 309 -5.01 7.85 -17.04
C ASP A 309 -4.13 8.51 -15.98
N GLY A 310 -3.04 7.86 -15.56
CA GLY A 310 -2.19 8.32 -14.46
C GLY A 310 -2.84 8.20 -13.08
N VAL A 311 -3.98 7.51 -12.97
CA VAL A 311 -4.70 7.26 -11.72
C VAL A 311 -4.24 5.93 -11.12
N SER A 312 -4.42 5.77 -9.80
CA SER A 312 -4.14 4.51 -9.11
C SER A 312 -5.28 3.51 -9.29
N HIS A 313 -4.97 2.38 -9.91
CA HIS A 313 -5.86 1.23 -10.05
C HIS A 313 -5.45 0.14 -9.06
N ASN A 314 -6.38 -0.25 -8.18
CA ASN A 314 -6.11 -1.24 -7.13
C ASN A 314 -6.49 -2.64 -7.60
N VAL A 315 -5.57 -3.59 -7.48
CA VAL A 315 -5.81 -5.01 -7.78
C VAL A 315 -5.44 -5.88 -6.59
N THR A 316 -6.18 -6.96 -6.38
CA THR A 316 -5.88 -7.92 -5.31
C THR A 316 -4.89 -8.95 -5.81
N ILE A 317 -3.77 -9.10 -5.11
CA ILE A 317 -2.78 -10.14 -5.37
C ILE A 317 -3.24 -11.45 -4.73
N VAL A 318 -3.53 -11.41 -3.42
CA VAL A 318 -3.88 -12.60 -2.63
C VAL A 318 -4.60 -12.22 -1.33
N SER A 319 -5.49 -13.09 -0.84
CA SER A 319 -6.01 -13.03 0.53
C SER A 319 -5.34 -14.11 1.38
N LEU A 320 -4.77 -13.70 2.51
CA LEU A 320 -4.00 -14.52 3.44
C LEU A 320 -4.72 -14.60 4.79
N LYS A 321 -4.68 -15.78 5.41
CA LYS A 321 -5.17 -16.01 6.79
C LYS A 321 -4.01 -16.43 7.69
N PRO A 322 -3.14 -15.49 8.07
CA PRO A 322 -1.94 -15.79 8.86
C PRO A 322 -2.28 -16.23 10.29
N GLU A 323 -1.32 -16.88 10.97
CA GLU A 323 -1.41 -17.02 12.43
C GLU A 323 -1.25 -15.63 13.05
N ALA A 324 -2.26 -15.23 13.83
CA ALA A 324 -2.30 -13.94 14.50
C ALA A 324 -2.72 -14.11 15.96
N ARG A 325 -2.07 -13.34 16.85
CA ARG A 325 -2.40 -13.31 18.27
C ARG A 325 -2.76 -11.89 18.69
N LEU A 326 -4.02 -11.72 19.06
CA LEU A 326 -4.53 -10.47 19.63
C LEU A 326 -3.90 -10.22 21.01
N ALA A 327 -3.62 -8.95 21.27
CA ALA A 327 -3.13 -8.47 22.55
C ALA A 327 -3.69 -7.08 22.81
N TRP A 328 -4.20 -6.87 24.01
CA TRP A 328 -4.65 -5.56 24.47
C TRP A 328 -3.55 -4.96 25.31
N MET A 329 -3.27 -3.67 25.13
CA MET A 329 -2.20 -3.00 25.84
C MET A 329 -2.69 -1.65 26.37
N THR A 330 -2.34 -1.34 27.61
CA THR A 330 -2.62 -0.05 28.22
C THR A 330 -1.47 0.38 29.13
N VAL A 331 -1.28 1.70 29.25
CA VAL A 331 -0.30 2.32 30.14
C VAL A 331 -1.04 3.30 31.04
N PRO A 332 -1.75 2.84 32.08
CA PRO A 332 -2.78 3.62 32.77
C PRO A 332 -2.28 4.90 33.44
N SER A 333 -0.98 5.01 33.69
CA SER A 333 -0.34 6.22 34.21
C SER A 333 -0.16 7.33 33.15
N VAL A 334 -0.29 6.99 31.87
CA VAL A 334 -0.19 7.90 30.72
C VAL A 334 -1.56 8.07 30.07
N ASP A 335 -2.20 6.96 29.71
CA ASP A 335 -3.55 6.92 29.17
C ASP A 335 -4.26 5.63 29.64
N THR A 336 -5.50 5.78 30.08
CA THR A 336 -6.35 4.67 30.52
C THR A 336 -7.06 3.98 29.35
N LYS A 337 -6.95 4.52 28.13
CA LYS A 337 -7.42 3.84 26.92
C LYS A 337 -6.64 2.55 26.67
N VAL A 338 -7.32 1.59 26.09
CA VAL A 338 -6.77 0.27 25.77
C VAL A 338 -6.57 0.17 24.26
N HIS A 339 -5.34 -0.10 23.86
CA HIS A 339 -4.95 -0.31 22.48
C HIS A 339 -5.04 -1.80 22.13
N LEU A 340 -5.80 -2.13 21.09
CA LEU A 340 -5.80 -3.45 20.48
C LEU A 340 -4.63 -3.55 19.51
N THR A 341 -3.82 -4.58 19.67
CA THR A 341 -2.69 -4.90 18.81
C THR A 341 -2.76 -6.36 18.41
N THR A 342 -2.15 -6.70 17.28
CA THR A 342 -2.03 -8.09 16.85
C THR A 342 -0.60 -8.38 16.43
N ARG A 343 -0.07 -9.50 16.90
CA ARG A 343 1.20 -10.03 16.40
C ARG A 343 0.86 -11.03 15.31
N ILE A 344 1.23 -10.70 14.08
CA ILE A 344 0.95 -11.48 12.88
C ILE A 344 2.24 -12.16 12.46
N THR A 345 2.18 -13.47 12.21
CA THR A 345 3.28 -14.23 11.61
C THR A 345 2.97 -14.45 10.13
N ASN A 346 3.88 -14.07 9.24
CA ASN A 346 3.75 -14.32 7.82
C ASN A 346 3.93 -15.82 7.53
N SER A 347 2.84 -16.59 7.61
CA SER A 347 2.83 -18.01 7.31
C SER A 347 2.75 -18.33 5.82
N SER A 348 2.83 -17.32 4.96
CA SER A 348 2.74 -17.46 3.51
C SER A 348 4.12 -17.56 2.85
N GLU A 349 4.14 -17.95 1.58
CA GLU A 349 5.35 -17.92 0.74
C GLU A 349 5.68 -16.51 0.19
N TYR A 350 4.78 -15.53 0.40
CA TYR A 350 4.95 -14.17 -0.09
C TYR A 350 5.83 -13.36 0.86
N THR A 351 6.77 -12.59 0.32
CA THR A 351 7.37 -11.48 1.05
C THR A 351 6.38 -10.32 1.06
N LEU A 352 5.93 -9.89 2.24
CA LEU A 352 5.07 -8.71 2.37
C LEU A 352 5.95 -7.47 2.23
N LEU A 353 5.73 -6.67 1.19
CA LEU A 353 6.49 -5.45 0.95
C LEU A 353 6.00 -4.29 1.82
N PRO A 354 6.86 -3.29 2.11
CA PRO A 354 6.42 -2.08 2.78
C PRO A 354 5.25 -1.42 2.06
N GLY A 355 4.17 -1.15 2.78
CA GLY A 355 2.96 -0.58 2.18
C GLY A 355 1.99 0.00 3.20
N SER A 356 1.07 0.85 2.73
CA SER A 356 -0.01 1.37 3.57
C SER A 356 -1.09 0.32 3.75
N SER A 357 -1.75 0.32 4.90
CA SER A 357 -2.82 -0.61 5.24
C SER A 357 -4.05 0.10 5.76
N SER A 358 -5.22 -0.36 5.34
CA SER A 358 -6.51 -0.03 5.96
C SER A 358 -6.86 -1.11 6.97
N VAL A 359 -7.14 -0.72 8.21
CA VAL A 359 -7.39 -1.64 9.30
C VAL A 359 -8.87 -1.63 9.66
N TYR A 360 -9.47 -2.82 9.63
CA TYR A 360 -10.87 -3.07 9.96
C TYR A 360 -10.95 -3.99 11.16
N VAL A 361 -11.83 -3.68 12.11
CA VAL A 361 -12.12 -4.52 13.28
C VAL A 361 -13.61 -4.76 13.32
N ASP A 362 -14.03 -6.03 13.41
CA ASP A 362 -15.44 -6.45 13.49
C ASP A 362 -16.32 -5.83 12.39
N GLY A 363 -15.77 -5.74 11.18
CA GLY A 363 -16.43 -5.21 9.99
C GLY A 363 -16.34 -3.68 9.80
N SER A 364 -15.89 -2.94 10.82
CA SER A 364 -15.79 -1.48 10.76
C SER A 364 -14.37 -0.99 10.47
N PHE A 365 -14.22 0.08 9.68
CA PHE A 365 -12.93 0.73 9.49
C PHE A 365 -12.49 1.46 10.77
N ILE A 366 -11.26 1.23 11.23
CA ILE A 366 -10.74 1.81 12.47
C ILE A 366 -9.62 2.82 12.20
N SER A 367 -8.64 2.46 11.37
CA SER A 367 -7.48 3.32 11.13
C SER A 367 -6.69 2.95 9.88
N LYS A 368 -5.78 3.85 9.46
CA LYS A 368 -4.71 3.52 8.52
C LYS A 368 -3.43 3.20 9.30
N SER A 369 -2.71 2.18 8.85
CA SER A 369 -1.42 1.78 9.41
C SER A 369 -0.41 1.49 8.29
N SER A 370 0.77 1.00 8.62
CA SER A 370 1.76 0.54 7.65
C SER A 370 2.20 -0.89 7.95
N VAL A 371 2.38 -1.67 6.89
CA VAL A 371 3.00 -2.99 6.93
C VAL A 371 4.48 -2.79 6.57
N PRO A 372 5.44 -3.27 7.38
CA PRO A 372 6.86 -3.21 7.06
C PRO A 372 7.24 -4.28 6.01
N LEU A 373 8.51 -4.35 5.62
CA LEU A 373 9.01 -5.49 4.88
C LEU A 373 9.02 -6.72 5.81
N VAL A 374 8.28 -7.77 5.45
CA VAL A 374 8.16 -9.00 6.27
C VAL A 374 8.40 -10.22 5.39
N SER A 375 9.47 -10.95 5.67
CA SER A 375 9.81 -12.19 4.97
C SER A 375 8.90 -13.35 5.38
N PRO A 376 8.83 -14.46 4.63
CA PRO A 376 8.18 -15.67 5.08
C PRO A 376 8.68 -16.09 6.48
N GLN A 377 7.76 -16.52 7.35
CA GLN A 377 7.96 -16.88 8.76
C GLN A 377 8.36 -15.74 9.71
N GLU A 378 8.58 -14.53 9.20
CA GLU A 378 8.81 -13.35 10.04
C GLU A 378 7.49 -12.86 10.64
N SER A 379 7.55 -12.25 11.84
CA SER A 379 6.38 -11.68 12.48
C SER A 379 6.48 -10.16 12.59
N PHE A 380 5.35 -9.49 12.46
CA PHE A 380 5.23 -8.06 12.72
C PHE A 380 4.05 -7.77 13.65
N THR A 381 4.07 -6.59 14.26
CA THR A 381 2.99 -6.12 15.13
C THR A 381 2.18 -5.07 14.38
N CYS A 382 0.87 -5.26 14.31
CA CYS A 382 -0.07 -4.29 13.74
C CYS A 382 -0.93 -3.71 14.87
N ALA A 383 -1.06 -2.38 14.90
CA ALA A 383 -2.00 -1.71 15.78
C ALA A 383 -3.40 -1.74 15.13
N LEU A 384 -4.38 -2.31 15.84
CA LEU A 384 -5.75 -2.44 15.36
C LEU A 384 -6.66 -1.29 15.81
N GLY A 385 -6.18 -0.45 16.73
CA GLY A 385 -6.88 0.73 17.21
C GLY A 385 -7.16 0.69 18.70
N LEU A 386 -8.21 1.39 19.14
CA LEU A 386 -8.65 1.42 20.53
C LEU A 386 -9.83 0.47 20.74
N ASP A 387 -9.88 -0.18 21.91
CA ASP A 387 -11.00 -1.03 22.31
C ASP A 387 -11.67 -0.46 23.57
N PRO A 388 -12.79 0.26 23.46
CA PRO A 388 -13.49 0.84 24.60
C PRO A 388 -14.19 -0.19 25.47
N SER A 389 -14.26 -1.46 25.03
CA SER A 389 -14.89 -2.55 25.76
C SER A 389 -14.05 -3.03 26.95
N ILE A 390 -12.79 -2.59 27.05
CA ILE A 390 -11.96 -2.81 28.24
C ILE A 390 -11.80 -1.49 28.97
N ARG A 391 -12.41 -1.39 30.15
CA ARG A 391 -12.38 -0.17 30.96
C ARG A 391 -11.28 -0.26 32.00
N ILE A 392 -10.43 0.77 32.04
CA ILE A 392 -9.36 0.89 33.02
C ILE A 392 -9.72 1.99 34.02
N THR A 393 -9.51 1.72 35.31
CA THR A 393 -9.57 2.74 36.36
C THR A 393 -8.24 2.76 37.09
N ASN A 394 -7.59 3.93 37.10
CA ASN A 394 -6.28 4.11 37.72
C ASN A 394 -6.31 5.31 38.69
N PRO A 395 -6.77 5.12 39.95
CA PRO A 395 -6.70 6.15 40.97
C PRO A 395 -5.24 6.47 41.34
N PRO A 396 -4.95 7.69 41.84
CA PRO A 396 -3.61 8.06 42.28
C PRO A 396 -3.13 7.17 43.44
N PRO A 397 -1.82 6.93 43.56
CA PRO A 397 -1.27 6.12 44.64
C PRO A 397 -1.55 6.76 46.01
N ARG A 398 -1.91 5.93 46.99
CA ARG A 398 -2.13 6.37 48.37
C ARG A 398 -0.90 6.04 49.21
N GLY A 399 -0.26 7.08 49.76
CA GLY A 399 0.89 6.98 50.65
C GLY A 399 0.46 6.93 52.12
N ILE A 400 1.04 6.03 52.90
CA ILE A 400 0.89 5.93 54.34
C ILE A 400 2.29 5.94 54.96
N LEU A 401 2.54 6.89 55.86
CA LEU A 401 3.80 6.98 56.59
C LEU A 401 3.91 5.82 57.59
N THR A 402 5.02 5.09 57.55
CA THR A 402 5.30 4.03 58.52
C THR A 402 6.19 4.54 59.65
N LYS A 403 6.35 3.75 60.72
CA LYS A 403 7.12 4.13 61.93
C LYS A 403 8.64 4.32 61.68
N THR A 404 9.16 4.03 60.48
CA THR A 404 10.59 3.86 60.22
C THR A 404 11.20 4.87 59.23
N SER A 405 10.64 6.09 59.10
CA SER A 405 11.02 7.08 58.07
C SER A 405 10.86 6.57 56.63
N SER A 406 9.97 5.59 56.43
CA SER A 406 9.56 5.13 55.10
C SER A 406 8.08 5.43 54.85
N THR A 407 7.74 5.73 53.61
CA THR A 407 6.36 5.92 53.15
C THR A 407 6.00 4.76 52.25
N SER A 408 4.92 4.06 52.61
CA SER A 408 4.39 2.95 51.83
C SER A 408 3.29 3.45 50.89
N TYR A 409 3.43 3.17 49.60
CA TYR A 409 2.51 3.58 48.56
C TYR A 409 1.75 2.37 48.02
N THR A 410 0.43 2.53 47.85
CA THR A 410 -0.42 1.50 47.25
C THR A 410 -1.24 2.11 46.12
N GLN A 411 -1.22 1.44 44.97
CA GLN A 411 -2.00 1.79 43.79
C GLN A 411 -2.77 0.56 43.31
N ARG A 412 -4.08 0.71 43.11
CA ARG A 412 -4.97 -0.37 42.65
C ARG A 412 -5.52 -0.01 41.28
N ILE A 413 -5.05 -0.71 40.25
CA ILE A 413 -5.50 -0.53 38.87
C ILE A 413 -6.60 -1.54 38.61
N SER A 414 -7.80 -1.05 38.32
CA SER A 414 -8.92 -1.90 37.94
C SER A 414 -8.98 -2.08 36.43
N VAL A 415 -9.16 -3.32 35.99
CA VAL A 415 -9.35 -3.70 34.58
C VAL A 415 -10.68 -4.43 34.47
N TYR A 416 -11.60 -3.91 33.66
CA TYR A 416 -12.94 -4.47 33.48
C TYR A 416 -13.20 -4.83 32.03
N ASN A 417 -13.48 -6.10 31.76
CA ASN A 417 -13.89 -6.58 30.44
C ASN A 417 -15.41 -6.49 30.30
N THR A 418 -15.91 -5.61 29.43
CA THR A 418 -17.34 -5.47 29.11
C THR A 418 -17.77 -6.32 27.93
N LYS A 419 -16.91 -7.18 27.37
CA LYS A 419 -17.29 -8.11 26.29
C LYS A 419 -18.05 -9.31 26.85
N SER A 420 -18.84 -9.94 25.99
CA SER A 420 -19.50 -11.22 26.26
C SER A 420 -18.54 -12.42 26.18
N MET A 421 -17.31 -12.22 25.72
CA MET A 421 -16.29 -13.24 25.55
C MET A 421 -15.07 -13.02 26.47
N PRO A 422 -14.37 -14.10 26.88
CA PRO A 422 -13.12 -14.01 27.62
C PRO A 422 -11.96 -13.52 26.74
N ILE A 423 -11.00 -12.83 27.35
CA ILE A 423 -9.82 -12.22 26.73
C ILE A 423 -8.57 -12.71 27.43
N ASP A 424 -7.67 -13.40 26.71
CA ASP A 424 -6.56 -14.12 27.35
C ASP A 424 -5.26 -13.29 27.50
N ASN A 425 -5.15 -12.12 26.87
CA ASN A 425 -3.87 -11.39 26.70
C ASN A 425 -4.00 -9.88 26.87
N VAL A 426 -4.40 -9.42 28.06
CA VAL A 426 -4.44 -7.99 28.41
C VAL A 426 -3.15 -7.60 29.14
N LYS A 427 -2.36 -6.73 28.51
CA LYS A 427 -1.09 -6.21 29.02
C LYS A 427 -1.29 -4.85 29.67
N VAL A 428 -1.01 -4.78 30.96
CA VAL A 428 -1.05 -3.52 31.73
C VAL A 428 0.36 -3.14 32.11
N LEU A 429 0.83 -1.99 31.63
CA LEU A 429 2.15 -1.46 31.97
C LEU A 429 1.99 -0.36 33.01
N ALA A 430 2.69 -0.51 34.13
CA ALA A 430 2.84 0.52 35.14
C ALA A 430 4.32 0.77 35.43
N ARG A 431 4.59 1.77 36.27
CA ARG A 431 5.92 2.08 36.75
C ARG A 431 5.87 2.42 38.24
N ILE A 432 6.94 2.10 38.94
CA ILE A 432 7.23 2.66 40.26
C ILE A 432 8.34 3.72 40.14
N PRO A 433 8.46 4.64 41.11
CA PRO A 433 9.59 5.56 41.17
C PRO A 433 10.92 4.81 41.19
N VAL A 434 11.93 5.38 40.53
CA VAL A 434 13.32 4.90 40.59
C VAL A 434 14.16 6.00 41.21
N SER A 435 14.97 5.64 42.21
CA SER A 435 15.87 6.60 42.83
C SER A 435 17.05 6.93 41.92
N GLN A 436 17.38 8.22 41.82
CA GLN A 436 18.64 8.70 41.25
C GLN A 436 19.66 9.06 42.34
N ASP A 437 19.24 9.01 43.61
CA ASP A 437 20.04 9.40 44.76
C ASP A 437 20.33 8.18 45.66
N ALA A 438 21.58 8.04 46.10
CA ALA A 438 21.99 6.97 47.00
C ALA A 438 21.29 7.03 48.36
N GLN A 439 20.77 8.20 48.76
CA GLN A 439 20.06 8.38 50.04
C GLN A 439 18.59 7.97 50.00
N ILE A 440 18.04 7.65 48.83
CA ILE A 440 16.64 7.23 48.65
C ILE A 440 16.63 5.78 48.16
N THR A 441 15.99 4.90 48.92
CA THR A 441 15.78 3.50 48.53
C THR A 441 14.31 3.28 48.19
N VAL A 442 14.06 2.73 47.01
CA VAL A 442 12.70 2.32 46.59
C VAL A 442 12.66 0.80 46.52
N LYS A 443 11.70 0.20 47.22
CA LYS A 443 11.50 -1.25 47.28
C LYS A 443 10.11 -1.61 46.79
N LEU A 444 10.04 -2.43 45.74
CA LEU A 444 8.78 -3.04 45.32
C LEU A 444 8.39 -4.16 46.30
N ILE A 445 7.14 -4.14 46.76
CA ILE A 445 6.58 -5.16 47.69
C ILE A 445 5.56 -6.05 46.96
N SER A 446 4.67 -5.46 46.16
CA SER A 446 3.72 -6.18 45.30
C SER A 446 3.72 -5.59 43.90
N PRO A 447 3.78 -6.41 42.83
CA PRO A 447 3.78 -7.88 42.83
C PRO A 447 5.08 -8.47 43.42
N SER A 448 4.97 -9.61 44.11
CA SER A 448 6.13 -10.28 44.70
C SER A 448 7.04 -10.80 43.60
N LEU A 449 8.25 -10.26 43.51
CA LEU A 449 9.26 -10.75 42.57
C LEU A 449 9.77 -12.13 43.02
N PRO A 450 9.96 -13.09 42.10
CA PRO A 450 10.62 -14.34 42.44
C PRO A 450 12.06 -14.06 42.88
N SER A 451 12.47 -14.63 44.01
CA SER A 451 13.83 -14.52 44.51
C SER A 451 14.82 -15.19 43.55
N PRO A 452 15.96 -14.58 43.21
CA PRO A 452 17.00 -15.26 42.43
C PRO A 452 17.60 -16.38 43.31
N SER A 453 17.25 -17.64 43.04
CA SER A 453 17.90 -18.78 43.72
C SER A 453 18.43 -19.80 42.70
N SER A 454 19.73 -20.07 42.85
CA SER A 454 20.56 -21.14 42.26
C SER A 454 20.76 -21.19 40.75
N ALA A 455 21.60 -20.29 40.22
CA ALA A 455 22.54 -20.68 39.16
C ALA A 455 23.73 -21.39 39.84
N SER A 456 23.79 -22.71 39.69
CA SER A 456 24.90 -23.55 40.12
C SER A 456 26.22 -23.06 39.52
N GLN A 457 27.19 -22.80 40.40
CA GLN A 457 28.60 -22.73 40.02
C GLN A 457 29.05 -24.12 39.54
N SER A 458 29.43 -24.24 38.27
CA SER A 458 30.42 -25.21 37.80
C SER A 458 30.83 -24.90 36.36
N GLY A 459 32.12 -24.69 36.11
CA GLY A 459 32.72 -24.87 34.79
C GLY A 459 33.33 -23.63 34.13
N THR A 460 34.65 -23.50 34.27
CA THR A 460 35.57 -22.63 33.53
C THR A 460 35.56 -22.84 32.02
N GLY A 461 35.67 -21.74 31.25
CA GLY A 461 36.42 -21.70 29.97
C GLY A 461 35.68 -21.23 28.71
N GLY A 462 35.97 -19.99 28.27
CA GLY A 462 36.28 -19.69 26.86
C GLY A 462 35.19 -19.22 25.88
N SER A 463 35.36 -17.96 25.45
CA SER A 463 35.03 -17.38 24.13
C SER A 463 33.65 -16.73 23.86
N VAL A 464 33.74 -15.67 23.05
CA VAL A 464 32.81 -14.58 22.76
C VAL A 464 31.89 -14.91 21.58
N THR A 465 30.57 -14.66 21.68
CA THR A 465 29.71 -14.23 20.55
C THR A 465 28.38 -13.60 21.02
N SER A 466 27.84 -12.74 20.16
CA SER A 466 26.79 -11.70 20.25
C SER A 466 25.36 -12.12 20.70
N PRO A 467 24.41 -11.18 20.91
CA PRO A 467 23.29 -11.33 21.82
C PRO A 467 22.13 -12.12 21.19
N SER A 468 21.69 -13.18 21.86
CA SER A 468 20.47 -13.91 21.53
C SER A 468 19.56 -14.01 22.76
N THR A 469 18.34 -13.52 22.56
CA THR A 469 17.08 -14.08 23.08
C THR A 469 17.14 -14.61 24.52
N SER A 470 17.02 -13.72 25.50
CA SER A 470 16.84 -14.11 26.91
C SER A 470 15.53 -14.90 27.07
N SER A 471 15.69 -16.17 27.38
CA SER A 471 14.64 -17.17 27.54
C SER A 471 13.69 -16.85 28.70
N ILE A 472 12.39 -16.93 28.44
CA ILE A 472 11.30 -16.74 29.38
C ILE A 472 11.00 -18.09 30.04
N LYS A 473 11.00 -18.17 31.38
CA LYS A 473 10.46 -19.31 32.14
C LYS A 473 9.24 -18.86 32.93
N ASP A 474 8.10 -19.50 32.64
CA ASP A 474 6.77 -19.24 33.20
C ASP A 474 6.66 -19.72 34.66
N PHE A 475 6.07 -18.91 35.54
CA PHE A 475 5.67 -19.34 36.90
C PHE A 475 4.36 -18.66 37.33
N ALA A 476 3.41 -19.46 37.83
CA ALA A 476 2.08 -19.05 38.28
C ALA A 476 1.93 -19.19 39.81
N SER A 477 1.17 -18.29 40.45
CA SER A 477 0.77 -18.42 41.86
C SER A 477 -0.73 -18.16 42.06
N LYS A 478 -1.37 -18.93 42.97
CA LYS A 478 -2.79 -18.85 43.35
C LYS A 478 -2.99 -17.91 44.55
N ILE A 479 -4.09 -17.17 44.59
CA ILE A 479 -4.61 -16.51 45.80
C ILE A 479 -6.07 -16.92 46.01
N GLY A 480 -6.44 -17.33 47.23
CA GLY A 480 -7.76 -17.87 47.56
C GLY A 480 -8.59 -17.00 48.50
N ASN A 481 -9.92 -17.04 48.33
CA ASN A 481 -10.89 -17.30 49.41
C ASN A 481 -12.32 -17.46 48.83
N GLY A 482 -12.88 -18.67 48.93
CA GLY A 482 -14.27 -18.87 49.37
C GLY A 482 -15.46 -18.26 48.60
N ALA A 483 -15.38 -18.03 47.30
CA ALA A 483 -16.54 -17.93 46.42
C ALA A 483 -16.14 -18.51 45.06
N LYS A 484 -16.95 -19.41 44.48
CA LYS A 484 -16.66 -20.04 43.19
C LYS A 484 -16.90 -19.03 42.06
N GLN A 485 -15.90 -18.18 41.83
CA GLN A 485 -15.68 -17.49 40.57
C GLN A 485 -14.24 -17.82 40.18
N ALA A 486 -14.09 -18.74 39.24
CA ALA A 486 -12.79 -19.20 38.78
C ALA A 486 -12.15 -18.13 37.89
N THR A 487 -11.61 -17.07 38.49
CA THR A 487 -10.70 -16.17 37.79
C THR A 487 -9.35 -16.88 37.70
N LYS A 488 -9.09 -17.57 36.59
CA LYS A 488 -7.72 -18.01 36.24
C LYS A 488 -6.92 -16.76 35.85
N VAL A 489 -6.40 -16.03 36.82
CA VAL A 489 -5.37 -15.01 36.57
C VAL A 489 -4.04 -15.76 36.40
N ALA A 490 -3.62 -15.99 35.16
CA ALA A 490 -2.24 -16.32 34.87
C ALA A 490 -1.45 -15.00 34.92
N GLU A 491 -0.75 -14.71 36.03
CA GLU A 491 0.04 -13.48 36.18
C GLU A 491 1.53 -13.83 36.32
N GLY A 492 2.33 -13.33 35.37
CA GLY A 492 3.78 -13.15 35.53
C GLY A 492 4.07 -11.66 35.45
N ALA A 493 4.35 -11.02 36.58
CA ALA A 493 4.80 -9.63 36.59
C ALA A 493 6.32 -9.59 36.41
N HIS A 494 6.79 -8.82 35.42
CA HIS A 494 8.22 -8.63 35.17
C HIS A 494 8.62 -7.20 35.52
N VAL A 495 9.66 -7.02 36.33
CA VAL A 495 10.22 -5.70 36.67
C VAL A 495 11.45 -5.44 35.80
N GLY A 496 11.40 -4.38 34.99
CA GLY A 496 12.58 -3.87 34.27
C GLY A 496 13.48 -3.01 35.17
N LYS A 497 14.76 -2.85 34.80
CA LYS A 497 15.72 -1.99 35.52
C LYS A 497 15.25 -0.53 35.68
N ASP A 498 14.30 -0.09 34.85
CA ASP A 498 13.72 1.26 34.85
C ASP A 498 12.49 1.42 35.78
N GLY A 499 12.23 0.47 36.69
CA GLY A 499 11.06 0.50 37.58
C GLY A 499 9.73 0.19 36.88
N LYS A 500 9.76 -0.31 35.63
CA LYS A 500 8.57 -0.69 34.87
C LYS A 500 8.05 -2.06 35.30
N VAL A 501 6.75 -2.20 35.47
CA VAL A 501 6.04 -3.44 35.76
C VAL A 501 5.06 -3.72 34.63
N GLN A 502 5.07 -4.94 34.09
CA GLN A 502 4.07 -5.39 33.14
C GLN A 502 3.32 -6.59 33.71
N TRP A 503 1.99 -6.49 33.77
CA TRP A 503 1.11 -7.63 33.98
C TRP A 503 0.57 -8.13 32.65
N VAL A 504 0.37 -9.44 32.55
CA VAL A 504 -0.39 -10.08 31.47
C VAL A 504 -1.57 -10.76 32.15
N CYS A 505 -2.79 -10.37 31.78
CA CYS A 505 -4.02 -10.81 32.44
C CYS A 505 -4.91 -11.55 31.45
N ALA A 506 -5.49 -12.66 31.90
CA ALA A 506 -6.67 -13.25 31.29
C ALA A 506 -7.92 -12.75 32.04
N LEU A 507 -8.89 -12.22 31.30
CA LEU A 507 -10.14 -11.66 31.79
C LEU A 507 -11.31 -12.47 31.27
N GLU A 508 -12.13 -13.02 32.16
CA GLU A 508 -13.40 -13.63 31.77
C GLU A 508 -14.41 -12.58 31.26
N ALA A 509 -15.48 -13.03 30.59
CA ALA A 509 -16.54 -12.15 30.12
C ALA A 509 -17.24 -11.41 31.27
N GLN A 510 -17.54 -10.11 31.10
CA GLN A 510 -18.16 -9.26 32.13
C GLN A 510 -17.43 -9.26 33.49
N MET A 511 -16.12 -9.51 33.50
CA MET A 511 -15.35 -9.63 34.74
C MET A 511 -14.37 -8.48 34.97
N LYS A 512 -14.20 -8.15 36.25
CA LYS A 512 -13.27 -7.14 36.75
C LYS A 512 -12.12 -7.81 37.50
N VAL A 513 -10.90 -7.37 37.20
CA VAL A 513 -9.67 -7.75 37.91
C VAL A 513 -9.02 -6.49 38.46
N ASP A 514 -8.44 -6.59 39.66
CA ASP A 514 -7.74 -5.50 40.31
C ASP A 514 -6.26 -5.86 40.51
N LEU A 515 -5.40 -5.09 39.85
CA LEU A 515 -3.94 -5.22 39.91
C LEU A 515 -3.41 -4.31 41.01
N THR A 516 -2.64 -4.86 41.94
CA THR A 516 -2.12 -4.10 43.10
C THR A 516 -0.62 -3.88 42.97
N LEU A 517 -0.25 -2.62 42.80
CA LEU A 517 1.12 -2.14 42.88
C LEU A 517 1.37 -1.56 44.27
N HIS A 518 2.36 -2.12 44.96
CA HIS A 518 2.72 -1.72 46.31
C HIS A 518 4.23 -1.57 46.42
N TRP A 519 4.69 -0.41 46.85
CA TRP A 519 6.11 -0.12 47.03
C TRP A 519 6.35 0.75 48.25
N GLU A 520 7.57 0.70 48.76
CA GLU A 520 8.02 1.48 49.90
C GLU A 520 9.17 2.38 49.45
N VAL A 521 9.10 3.64 49.88
CA VAL A 521 10.16 4.63 49.69
C VAL A 521 10.73 4.97 51.05
N SER A 522 12.01 4.72 51.26
CA SER A 522 12.72 5.07 52.49
C SER A 522 13.85 6.06 52.19
N ALA A 523 13.96 7.10 53.01
CA ALA A 523 15.02 8.09 52.91
C ALA A 523 15.63 8.38 54.29
N ALA A 524 16.86 8.90 54.33
CA ALA A 524 17.49 9.33 55.57
C ALA A 524 16.67 10.46 56.25
N LYS A 525 16.79 10.58 57.57
CA LYS A 525 15.91 11.40 58.45
C LYS A 525 15.84 12.91 58.12
N GLU A 526 16.71 13.41 57.25
CA GLU A 526 16.85 14.83 56.85
C GLU A 526 16.61 15.06 55.34
N VAL A 527 16.27 14.02 54.58
CA VAL A 527 16.08 14.11 53.13
C VAL A 527 14.59 14.32 52.81
N VAL A 528 14.27 15.44 52.16
CA VAL A 528 12.93 15.71 51.63
C VAL A 528 12.82 15.08 50.24
N VAL A 529 11.97 14.07 50.09
CA VAL A 529 11.72 13.42 48.79
C VAL A 529 10.65 14.21 48.02
N ILE A 530 10.97 14.57 46.77
CA ILE A 530 10.06 15.27 45.83
C ILE A 530 9.77 14.40 44.60
N GLY A 531 8.61 14.58 43.97
CA GLY A 531 8.26 13.91 42.70
C GLY A 531 7.65 12.51 42.83
N LEU A 532 7.02 12.20 43.97
CA LEU A 532 6.34 10.92 44.25
C LEU A 532 4.90 10.87 43.73
#